data_AF-A0A1T5GQR2-F1
#
_entry.id   AF-A0A1T5GQR2-F1
#
_cell.length_a   1.000
_cell.length_b   1.000
_cell.length_c   1.000
_cell.angle_alpha   90.00
_cell.angle_beta   90.00
_cell.angle_gamma   90.00
#
_symmetry.space_group_name_H-M   'P 1'
#
loop_
_entity.id
_entity.type
_entity.pdbx_description
1 polymer ?
#
loop_
_entity_poly.entity_id
_entity_poly.type
_entity_poly.pdbx_seq_one_letter_code
_entity_poly.pdbx_strand_id
1 'polypeptide(L)'
;MHRKFDDSFKIMAVDLSVVKGSVAEVAGELDIDPSLLSKWRRNPRYNGNKVLPDNPKISPEEQELRVLRKRLKDAELERDILKKAIAIFSKGDGP
;
A
#
# COMPACT_ATOMS: atom_id res chain seq x y z
N MET A 1 -11.03 -24.23 -16.34
CA MET A 1 -9.81 -24.51 -17.14
C MET A 1 -8.73 -23.53 -16.70
N HIS A 2 -7.61 -24.00 -16.15
CA HIS A 2 -6.52 -23.11 -15.71
C HIS A 2 -5.60 -22.78 -16.88
N ARG A 3 -5.62 -21.52 -17.36
CA ARG A 3 -4.67 -21.03 -18.35
C ARG A 3 -3.29 -20.92 -17.68
N LYS A 4 -2.29 -21.62 -18.22
CA LYS A 4 -0.89 -21.52 -17.75
C LYS A 4 -0.20 -20.42 -18.55
N PHE A 5 0.42 -19.49 -17.82
CA PHE A 5 1.27 -18.46 -18.39
C PHE A 5 2.73 -18.76 -18.06
N ASP A 6 3.62 -18.56 -19.02
CA ASP A 6 5.05 -18.61 -18.78
C ASP A 6 5.52 -17.41 -17.94
N ASP A 7 6.76 -17.47 -17.45
CA ASP A 7 7.28 -16.42 -16.59
C ASP A 7 7.58 -15.12 -17.33
N SER A 8 7.99 -15.20 -18.60
CA SER A 8 8.28 -14.02 -19.42
C SER A 8 7.03 -13.15 -19.61
N PHE A 9 5.87 -13.80 -19.83
CA PHE A 9 4.58 -13.15 -19.91
C PHE A 9 4.21 -12.48 -18.59
N LYS A 10 4.40 -13.17 -17.46
CA LYS A 10 4.09 -12.61 -16.13
C LYS A 10 4.95 -11.40 -15.80
N ILE A 11 6.26 -11.46 -16.11
CA ILE A 11 7.18 -10.34 -15.92
C ILE A 11 6.75 -9.16 -16.78
N MET A 12 6.50 -9.40 -18.08
CA MET A 12 6.01 -8.36 -19.00
C MET A 12 4.70 -7.73 -18.54
N ALA A 13 3.72 -8.53 -18.10
CA ALA A 13 2.45 -8.02 -17.60
C ALA A 13 2.63 -7.16 -16.34
N VAL A 14 3.55 -7.56 -15.45
CA VAL A 14 3.91 -6.79 -14.25
C VAL A 14 4.57 -5.47 -14.63
N ASP A 15 5.56 -5.47 -15.52
CA ASP A 15 6.24 -4.26 -15.98
C ASP A 15 5.28 -3.30 -16.68
N LEU A 16 4.42 -3.83 -17.56
CA LEU A 16 3.40 -3.04 -18.25
C LEU A 16 2.41 -2.39 -17.27
N SER A 17 2.02 -3.11 -16.21
CA SER A 17 1.14 -2.56 -15.15
C SER A 17 1.76 -1.38 -14.39
N VAL A 18 3.09 -1.35 -14.29
CA VAL A 18 3.85 -0.26 -13.67
C VAL A 18 3.93 0.92 -14.64
N VAL A 19 4.28 0.66 -15.91
CA VAL A 19 4.40 1.71 -16.94
C VAL A 19 3.07 2.42 -17.18
N LYS A 20 1.99 1.66 -17.34
CA LYS A 20 0.65 2.23 -17.52
C LYS A 20 0.08 2.82 -16.24
N GLY A 21 0.59 2.38 -15.10
CA GLY A 21 -0.01 2.70 -13.82
C GLY A 21 -1.48 2.31 -13.81
N SER A 22 -1.80 1.05 -14.11
CA SER A 22 -3.16 0.52 -13.95
C SER A 22 -3.16 -1.00 -14.10
N VAL A 23 -3.48 -1.71 -13.02
CA VAL A 23 -3.65 -3.17 -13.07
C VAL A 23 -4.91 -3.54 -13.86
N ALA A 24 -6.00 -2.77 -13.70
CA ALA A 24 -7.27 -3.08 -14.32
C ALA A 24 -7.22 -2.90 -15.85
N GLU A 25 -6.57 -1.84 -16.32
CA GLU A 25 -6.40 -1.59 -17.76
C GLU A 25 -5.54 -2.68 -18.40
N VAL A 26 -4.37 -2.97 -17.82
CA VAL A 26 -3.46 -4.01 -18.35
C VAL A 26 -4.10 -5.39 -18.32
N ALA A 27 -4.86 -5.71 -17.28
CA ALA A 27 -5.56 -6.99 -17.20
C ALA A 27 -6.63 -7.12 -18.30
N GLY A 28 -7.35 -6.04 -18.62
CA GLY A 28 -8.30 -6.00 -19.73
C GLY A 28 -7.63 -6.15 -21.10
N GLU A 29 -6.49 -5.49 -21.32
CA GLU A 29 -5.72 -5.60 -22.57
C GLU A 29 -5.13 -7.00 -22.79
N LEU A 30 -4.72 -7.66 -21.72
CA LEU A 30 -4.14 -9.00 -21.76
C LEU A 30 -5.17 -10.13 -21.65
N ASP A 31 -6.46 -9.79 -21.51
CA ASP A 31 -7.56 -10.73 -21.28
C ASP A 31 -7.26 -11.70 -20.11
N ILE A 32 -6.85 -11.12 -18.98
CA ILE A 32 -6.58 -11.83 -17.72
C ILE A 32 -7.35 -11.22 -16.56
N ASP A 33 -7.48 -11.99 -15.48
CA ASP A 33 -8.11 -11.51 -14.26
C ASP A 33 -7.21 -10.47 -13.54
N PRO A 34 -7.71 -9.27 -13.19
CA PRO A 34 -6.92 -8.25 -12.48
C PRO A 34 -6.35 -8.72 -11.13
N SER A 35 -7.03 -9.63 -10.44
CA SER A 35 -6.54 -10.23 -9.18
C SER A 35 -5.35 -11.16 -9.42
N LEU A 36 -5.30 -11.81 -10.59
CA LEU A 36 -4.18 -12.64 -11.01
C LEU A 36 -2.95 -11.77 -11.28
N LEU A 37 -3.10 -10.68 -12.02
CA LEU A 37 -2.02 -9.72 -12.26
C LEU A 37 -1.53 -9.10 -10.92
N SER A 38 -2.46 -8.77 -10.02
CA SER A 38 -2.12 -8.29 -8.68
C SER A 38 -1.33 -9.31 -7.85
N LYS A 39 -1.57 -10.62 -8.02
CA LYS A 39 -0.77 -11.69 -7.39
C LYS A 39 0.64 -11.73 -7.98
N TRP A 40 0.78 -11.52 -9.29
CA TRP A 40 2.10 -11.50 -9.92
C TRP A 40 2.93 -10.28 -9.49
N ARG A 41 2.32 -9.09 -9.37
CA ARG A 41 3.00 -7.87 -8.87
C ARG A 41 3.57 -8.02 -7.47
N ARG A 42 2.93 -8.83 -6.62
CA ARG A 42 3.39 -9.13 -5.25
C ARG A 42 4.39 -10.28 -5.19
N ASN A 43 4.57 -11.02 -6.29
CA ASN A 43 5.47 -12.16 -6.32
C ASN A 43 6.89 -11.68 -6.67
N PRO A 44 7.89 -11.89 -5.79
CA PRO A 44 9.26 -11.43 -6.01
C PRO A 44 9.90 -11.97 -7.30
N ARG A 45 9.46 -13.15 -7.75
CA ARG A 45 9.90 -13.79 -9.02
C ARG A 45 9.55 -12.97 -10.25
N TYR A 46 8.42 -12.25 -10.24
CA TYR A 46 7.91 -11.55 -11.43
C TYR A 46 8.08 -10.04 -11.36
N ASN A 47 8.26 -9.47 -10.15
CA ASN A 47 8.51 -8.04 -9.99
C ASN A 47 10.00 -7.68 -9.83
N GLY A 48 10.91 -8.67 -9.91
CA GLY A 48 12.35 -8.46 -9.77
C GLY A 48 12.77 -7.99 -8.37
N ASN A 49 12.12 -8.48 -7.32
CA ASN A 49 12.27 -8.03 -5.92
C ASN A 49 12.00 -6.53 -5.69
N LYS A 50 11.25 -5.87 -6.58
CA LYS A 50 10.90 -4.44 -6.44
C LYS A 50 9.61 -4.27 -5.65
N VAL A 51 9.56 -3.24 -4.80
CA VAL A 51 8.30 -2.78 -4.21
C VAL A 51 7.57 -1.96 -5.28
N LEU A 52 6.52 -2.53 -5.86
CA LEU A 52 5.73 -1.85 -6.87
C LEU A 52 4.65 -0.99 -6.21
N PRO A 53 4.34 0.20 -6.75
CA PRO A 53 3.29 1.05 -6.21
C PRO A 53 1.92 0.40 -6.41
N ASP A 54 1.22 0.06 -5.32
CA ASP A 54 -0.08 -0.62 -5.39
C ASP A 54 -1.16 0.22 -6.07
N ASN A 55 -1.06 1.56 -5.95
CA ASN A 55 -1.98 2.49 -6.59
C ASN A 55 -1.22 3.48 -7.48
N PRO A 56 -1.44 3.44 -8.79
CA PRO A 56 -0.83 4.39 -9.73
C PRO A 56 -1.35 5.82 -9.59
N LYS A 57 -2.49 6.01 -8.89
CA LYS A 57 -3.03 7.34 -8.59
C LYS A 57 -2.41 8.00 -7.36
N ILE A 58 -1.53 7.30 -6.64
CA ILE A 58 -0.87 7.84 -5.45
C ILE A 58 0.62 7.84 -5.77
N SER A 59 1.17 9.04 -5.93
CA SER A 59 2.61 9.22 -6.07
C SER A 59 3.34 8.61 -4.86
N PRO A 60 4.61 8.18 -5.00
CA PRO A 60 5.42 7.75 -3.85
C PRO A 60 5.43 8.78 -2.73
N GLU A 61 5.45 10.07 -3.09
CA GLU A 61 5.37 11.21 -2.17
C GLU A 61 4.04 11.26 -1.41
N GLU A 62 2.90 11.05 -2.08
CA GLU A 62 1.59 10.99 -1.41
C GLU A 62 1.47 9.78 -0.48
N GLN A 63 2.08 8.65 -0.84
CA GLN A 63 2.11 7.47 0.03
C GLN A 63 2.93 7.76 1.29
N GLU A 64 4.09 8.38 1.15
CA GLU A 64 4.92 8.81 2.29
C GLU A 64 4.16 9.83 3.15
N LEU A 65 3.51 10.81 2.54
CA LEU A 65 2.67 11.78 3.24
C LEU A 65 1.54 11.10 4.03
N ARG A 66 0.93 10.05 3.46
CA ARG A 66 -0.11 9.26 4.14
C ARG A 66 0.43 8.55 5.38
N VAL A 67 1.62 7.93 5.26
CA VAL A 67 2.29 7.26 6.38
C VAL A 67 2.65 8.26 7.47
N LEU A 68 3.22 9.40 7.10
CA LEU A 68 3.60 10.47 8.03
C LEU A 68 2.38 11.05 8.75
N ARG A 69 1.30 11.35 8.03
CA ARG A 69 0.03 11.82 8.62
C ARG A 69 -0.55 10.83 9.62
N LYS A 70 -0.47 9.53 9.32
CA LYS A 70 -0.92 8.49 10.24
C LYS A 70 -0.08 8.48 11.52
N ARG A 71 1.25 8.49 11.40
CA ARG A 71 2.16 8.53 12.56
C ARG A 71 1.96 9.77 13.42
N LEU A 72 1.78 10.93 12.80
CA LEU A 72 1.50 12.17 13.51
C LEU A 72 0.21 12.06 14.32
N LYS A 73 -0.88 11.57 13.68
CA LYS A 73 -2.17 11.38 14.36
C LYS A 73 -2.07 10.41 15.54
N ASP A 74 -1.34 9.30 15.38
CA ASP A 74 -1.16 8.32 16.44
C ASP A 74 -0.40 8.95 17.62
N ALA A 75 0.68 9.69 17.36
CA ALA A 75 1.44 10.40 18.38
C ALA A 75 0.64 11.52 19.07
N GLU A 76 -0.20 12.25 18.32
CA GLU A 76 -1.11 13.26 18.88
C GLU A 76 -2.13 12.64 19.81
N LEU A 77 -2.70 11.49 19.42
CA LEU A 77 -3.65 10.75 20.25
C LEU A 77 -3.00 10.25 21.55
N GLU A 78 -1.81 9.64 21.46
CA GLU A 78 -1.06 9.20 22.64
C GLU A 78 -0.77 10.35 23.60
N ARG A 79 -0.29 11.48 23.08
CA ARG A 79 -0.05 12.70 23.88
C ARG A 79 -1.33 13.19 24.53
N ASP A 80 -2.45 13.20 23.83
CA ASP A 80 -3.72 13.70 24.35
C ASP A 80 -4.29 12.76 25.44
N ILE A 81 -4.08 11.44 25.31
CA ILE A 81 -4.39 10.47 26.37
C ILE A 81 -3.53 10.75 27.61
N LEU A 82 -2.23 10.94 27.45
CA LEU A 82 -1.33 11.23 28.56
C LEU A 82 -1.68 12.55 29.25
N LYS A 83 -2.00 13.61 28.49
CA LYS A 83 -2.48 14.88 29.05
C LYS A 83 -3.77 14.71 29.86
N LYS A 84 -4.73 13.94 29.35
CA LYS A 84 -5.96 13.62 30.09
C LYS A 84 -5.69 12.86 31.37
N ALA A 85 -4.78 11.88 31.33
CA ALA A 85 -4.37 11.12 32.52
C ALA A 85 -3.75 12.06 33.57
N ILE A 86 -2.77 12.88 33.19
CA ILE A 86 -2.16 13.88 34.08
C ILE A 86 -3.22 14.80 34.69
N ALA A 87 -4.14 15.33 33.89
CA ALA A 87 -5.20 16.21 34.38
C ALA A 87 -6.14 15.54 35.40
N ILE A 88 -6.35 14.23 35.30
CA ILE A 88 -7.11 13.45 36.29
C ILE A 88 -6.29 13.29 37.58
N PHE A 89 -5.03 12.87 37.47
CA PHE A 89 -4.16 12.68 38.64
C PHE A 89 -3.89 13.99 39.39
N SER A 90 -3.68 15.11 38.68
CA SER A 90 -3.45 16.43 39.28
C SER A 90 -4.69 17.05 39.92
N LYS A 91 -5.90 16.51 39.69
CA LYS A 91 -7.13 16.94 40.36
C LYS A 91 -7.50 16.05 41.56
N GLY A 92 -6.77 14.96 41.78
CA GLY A 92 -7.01 14.00 42.85
C GLY A 92 -6.41 14.37 44.22
N ASP A 93 -5.50 15.34 44.27
CA ASP A 93 -4.83 15.75 45.50
C ASP A 93 -5.16 17.22 45.83
N GLY A 94 -6.27 17.42 46.55
CA GLY A 94 -6.54 18.63 47.32
C GLY A 94 -6.94 18.23 48.74
N PRO A 95 -6.40 18.88 49.80
CA PRO A 95 -6.68 18.55 51.20
C PRO A 95 -8.16 18.74 51.59
#